data_AF-A0A963E707-F1
#
_entry.id   AF-A0A963E707-F1
#
_cell.length_a   1.000
_cell.length_b   1.000
_cell.length_c   1.000
_cell.angle_alpha   90.00
_cell.angle_beta   90.00
_cell.angle_gamma   90.00
#
_symmetry.space_group_name_H-M   'P 1'
#
loop_
_entity.id
_entity.type
_entity.pdbx_description
1 polymer ?
#
loop_
_entity_poly.entity_id
_entity_poly.type
_entity_poly.pdbx_seq_one_letter_code
_entity_poly.pdbx_strand_id
1 'polypeptide(L)'
;MSRQGVHRLSRQWWSAASAACLLTLAGFAMAAPALEEVAAGVTVDAAQISVSGISSGGFMAHQFHVAHSQQIMGAGIVAGGPYYCARGSMLDAVTRCSEFVMLECQRLGLDPGLCGKTDRAPKSRSAVERAARASFAEARKQEAAGKISRLDNLRDDRIYLFSGAYDSIVPHGVMATVFHFYADSDKGAVRQGNIDFSGTFPARHTMVRDGFNKPAGKVVGNCALPPAPPPPAETDAYIDDCEAVARKQETENHCLCPTAPVAGGKAAAACPPPDKLAVCKDLKDVDLAGAILERIYGAQALIQGRVEVQESELRAFDQRQVFGKFSDIPYTALQDASMAREGYVFIPETCRDGRPCRLHVAFHGCRQGGATDHRRGHTGNLFAKFAGYNEWAKANDIIILYPQIQARSLGPINPRGCWDWWGQNYTHAGYHTRDGKQIKAVAQMINILAGGQQLLEVPLE
;
A
#
# COMPACT_ATOMS: atom_id res chain seq x y z
N MET A 1 57.64 -78.19 -25.13
CA MET A 1 56.21 -78.58 -25.14
C MET A 1 55.67 -78.49 -23.72
N SER A 2 54.86 -77.49 -23.39
CA SER A 2 53.75 -77.66 -22.44
C SER A 2 52.87 -76.42 -22.47
N ARG A 3 51.56 -76.64 -22.56
CA ARG A 3 50.50 -75.64 -22.71
C ARG A 3 49.97 -75.22 -21.32
N GLN A 4 49.28 -74.08 -21.37
CA GLN A 4 48.11 -73.66 -20.59
C GLN A 4 48.36 -72.56 -19.56
N GLY A 5 47.49 -71.55 -19.65
CA GLY A 5 47.39 -70.42 -18.72
C GLY A 5 46.56 -69.31 -19.35
N VAL A 6 45.23 -69.43 -19.24
CA VAL A 6 44.21 -68.49 -19.73
C VAL A 6 44.23 -67.22 -18.87
N HIS A 7 44.07 -66.03 -19.46
CA HIS A 7 42.97 -65.06 -19.15
C HIS A 7 43.17 -63.66 -19.78
N ARG A 8 42.18 -63.36 -20.64
CA ARG A 8 41.59 -62.10 -21.10
C ARG A 8 42.16 -60.73 -20.64
N LEU A 9 42.50 -59.95 -21.69
CA LEU A 9 42.05 -58.59 -22.02
C LEU A 9 42.11 -57.49 -20.95
N SER A 10 43.03 -56.54 -21.17
CA SER A 10 42.71 -55.11 -21.04
C SER A 10 43.35 -54.33 -22.20
N ARG A 11 42.49 -53.75 -23.06
CA ARG A 11 42.85 -52.74 -24.05
C ARG A 11 42.49 -51.38 -23.45
N GLN A 12 43.49 -50.64 -23.03
CA GLN A 12 43.49 -49.19 -23.24
C GLN A 12 44.31 -49.00 -24.52
N TRP A 13 43.93 -48.17 -25.48
CA TRP A 13 44.40 -46.80 -25.58
C TRP A 13 43.66 -46.19 -26.81
N TRP A 14 43.10 -44.99 -26.61
CA TRP A 14 43.00 -43.87 -27.56
C TRP A 14 41.96 -43.95 -28.69
N SER A 15 40.95 -43.09 -28.58
CA SER A 15 40.28 -42.47 -29.73
C SER A 15 39.88 -41.05 -29.34
N ALA A 16 40.39 -40.11 -30.13
CA ALA A 16 40.25 -38.68 -29.97
C ALA A 16 38.88 -38.15 -30.43
N ALA A 17 38.55 -36.98 -29.89
CA ALA A 17 37.75 -35.90 -30.49
C ALA A 17 36.30 -36.20 -30.93
N SER A 18 35.33 -35.65 -30.19
CA SER A 18 34.08 -35.10 -30.75
C SER A 18 33.37 -34.19 -29.74
N ALA A 19 32.89 -33.04 -30.24
CA ALA A 19 31.95 -32.06 -29.67
C ALA A 19 32.46 -31.22 -28.46
N ALA A 20 33.08 -30.05 -28.64
CA ALA A 20 32.51 -28.79 -29.12
C ALA A 20 31.30 -28.29 -28.30
N CYS A 21 31.58 -27.29 -27.47
CA CYS A 21 30.70 -26.23 -26.94
C CYS A 21 29.19 -26.50 -26.88
N LEU A 22 28.72 -26.92 -25.71
CA LEU A 22 27.43 -26.43 -25.17
C LEU A 22 27.77 -25.53 -23.97
N LEU A 23 28.03 -24.26 -24.27
CA LEU A 23 27.97 -23.19 -23.27
C LEU A 23 26.55 -23.20 -22.71
N THR A 24 26.44 -23.56 -21.45
CA THR A 24 25.24 -23.44 -20.64
C THR A 24 24.87 -21.96 -20.55
N LEU A 25 23.93 -21.52 -21.39
CA LEU A 25 23.12 -20.34 -21.10
C LEU A 25 22.14 -20.70 -19.97
N ALA A 26 22.70 -20.94 -18.78
CA ALA A 26 21.96 -20.74 -17.55
C ALA A 26 21.80 -19.22 -17.45
N GLY A 27 20.64 -18.72 -17.87
CA GLY A 27 20.22 -17.38 -17.51
C GLY A 27 20.18 -17.31 -16.00
N PHE A 28 21.25 -16.82 -15.38
CA PHE A 28 21.23 -16.45 -13.97
C PHE A 28 20.16 -15.37 -13.87
N ALA A 29 19.03 -15.70 -13.25
CA ALA A 29 18.13 -14.68 -12.74
C ALA A 29 18.95 -13.83 -11.78
N MET A 30 19.41 -12.67 -12.25
CA MET A 30 20.15 -11.71 -11.45
C MET A 30 19.25 -11.34 -10.28
N ALA A 31 19.72 -11.56 -9.06
CA ALA A 31 19.01 -11.12 -7.87
C ALA A 31 18.79 -9.60 -7.94
N ALA A 32 17.66 -9.13 -7.40
CA ALA A 32 17.42 -7.70 -7.30
C ALA A 32 18.59 -7.00 -6.57
N PRO A 33 19.02 -5.82 -7.04
CA PRO A 33 20.13 -5.07 -6.44
C PRO A 33 19.80 -4.54 -5.03
N ALA A 34 20.80 -4.00 -4.34
CA ALA A 34 20.58 -3.26 -3.09
C ALA A 34 19.76 -1.99 -3.34
N LEU A 35 19.00 -1.52 -2.35
CA LEU A 35 18.25 -0.26 -2.50
C LEU A 35 19.21 0.93 -2.68
N GLU A 36 20.36 0.90 -2.02
CA GLU A 36 21.45 1.87 -2.18
C GLU A 36 21.93 1.98 -3.63
N GLU A 37 22.04 0.85 -4.33
CA GLU A 37 22.47 0.81 -5.73
C GLU A 37 21.39 1.39 -6.66
N VAL A 38 20.11 1.10 -6.37
CA VAL A 38 18.98 1.63 -7.16
C VAL A 38 18.80 3.14 -6.96
N ALA A 39 19.08 3.61 -5.74
CA ALA A 39 18.96 4.99 -5.29
C ALA A 39 20.25 5.82 -5.47
N ALA A 40 21.27 5.29 -6.15
CA ALA A 40 22.49 6.05 -6.44
C ALA A 40 22.15 7.36 -7.18
N GLY A 41 22.70 8.48 -6.69
CA GLY A 41 22.46 9.82 -7.24
C GLY A 41 21.13 10.47 -6.84
N VAL A 42 20.35 9.84 -5.95
CA VAL A 42 19.07 10.37 -5.47
C VAL A 42 19.25 11.14 -4.16
N THR A 43 18.57 12.27 -4.06
CA THR A 43 18.46 13.06 -2.83
C THR A 43 16.98 13.22 -2.47
N VAL A 44 16.59 12.81 -1.26
CA VAL A 44 15.23 13.04 -0.74
C VAL A 44 15.19 14.32 0.09
N ASP A 45 14.18 15.15 -0.15
CA ASP A 45 13.84 16.26 0.75
C ASP A 45 13.19 15.70 2.03
N ALA A 46 13.94 15.77 3.13
CA ALA A 46 13.53 15.27 4.44
C ALA A 46 12.24 15.92 4.99
N ALA A 47 11.86 17.10 4.49
CA ALA A 47 10.62 17.77 4.87
C ALA A 47 9.42 17.38 3.98
N GLN A 48 9.63 16.56 2.94
CA GLN A 48 8.62 16.18 1.95
C GLN A 48 8.48 14.66 1.83
N ILE A 49 8.31 14.00 2.98
CA ILE A 49 8.09 12.55 3.06
C ILE A 49 6.64 12.29 3.49
N SER A 50 5.91 11.48 2.72
CA SER A 50 4.53 11.11 3.03
C SER A 50 4.26 9.65 2.77
N VAL A 51 3.12 9.15 3.26
CA VAL A 51 2.73 7.76 3.08
C VAL A 51 1.28 7.62 2.65
N SER A 52 0.93 6.51 2.02
CA SER A 52 -0.46 6.12 1.83
C SER A 52 -0.60 4.61 1.71
N GLY A 53 -1.83 4.11 1.79
CA GLY A 53 -2.08 2.71 1.50
C GLY A 53 -3.54 2.32 1.51
N ILE A 54 -3.79 1.11 1.00
CA ILE A 54 -5.12 0.50 0.92
C ILE A 54 -5.26 -0.73 1.81
N SER A 55 -6.43 -0.96 2.42
CA SER A 55 -6.70 -2.20 3.17
C SER A 55 -5.73 -2.35 4.34
N SER A 56 -5.10 -3.51 4.52
CA SER A 56 -3.99 -3.68 5.48
C SER A 56 -2.85 -2.66 5.28
N GLY A 57 -2.58 -2.23 4.05
CA GLY A 57 -1.65 -1.14 3.76
C GLY A 57 -2.16 0.23 4.24
N GLY A 58 -3.48 0.45 4.28
CA GLY A 58 -4.09 1.63 4.89
C GLY A 58 -3.96 1.63 6.41
N PHE A 59 -4.11 0.47 7.06
CA PHE A 59 -3.76 0.31 8.48
C PHE A 59 -2.27 0.60 8.72
N MET A 60 -1.37 0.06 7.88
CA MET A 60 0.06 0.33 7.98
C MET A 60 0.38 1.80 7.75
N ALA A 61 -0.19 2.45 6.74
CA ALA A 61 -0.03 3.88 6.48
C ALA A 61 -0.38 4.71 7.71
N HIS A 62 -1.50 4.39 8.37
CA HIS A 62 -1.90 5.06 9.60
C HIS A 62 -0.91 4.80 10.75
N GLN A 63 -0.51 3.55 10.97
CA GLN A 63 0.45 3.18 12.02
C GLN A 63 1.81 3.85 11.81
N PHE A 64 2.33 3.79 10.59
CA PHE A 64 3.61 4.38 10.21
C PHE A 64 3.60 5.90 10.36
N HIS A 65 2.52 6.55 9.90
CA HIS A 65 2.33 7.99 10.08
C HIS A 65 2.35 8.38 11.56
N VAL A 66 1.58 7.70 12.42
CA VAL A 66 1.57 8.01 13.86
C VAL A 66 2.94 7.73 14.51
N ALA A 67 3.61 6.64 14.13
CA ALA A 67 4.92 6.28 14.65
C ALA A 67 6.01 7.30 14.28
N HIS A 68 5.92 7.91 13.09
CA HIS A 68 6.95 8.78 12.51
C HIS A 68 6.45 10.17 12.10
N SER A 69 5.36 10.67 12.71
CA SER A 69 4.75 11.97 12.37
C SER A 69 5.66 13.19 12.51
N GLN A 70 6.83 13.05 13.15
CA GLN A 70 7.84 14.11 13.12
C GLN A 70 8.48 14.28 11.73
N GLN A 71 8.61 13.20 10.95
CA GLN A 71 9.24 13.21 9.63
C GLN A 71 8.22 13.03 8.49
N ILE A 72 7.05 12.45 8.78
CA ILE A 72 6.02 12.17 7.79
C ILE A 72 4.98 13.28 7.82
N MET A 73 4.93 14.10 6.77
CA MET A 73 4.11 15.32 6.68
C MET A 73 2.62 15.08 6.34
N GLY A 74 2.22 13.83 6.14
CA GLY A 74 0.87 13.51 5.70
C GLY A 74 0.66 12.04 5.33
N ALA A 75 -0.61 11.65 5.31
CA ALA A 75 -1.03 10.28 5.11
C ALA A 75 -2.32 10.16 4.26
N GLY A 76 -2.31 9.22 3.31
CA GLY A 76 -3.50 8.74 2.60
C GLY A 76 -3.97 7.38 3.12
N ILE A 77 -5.22 7.25 3.58
CA ILE A 77 -5.73 6.01 4.17
C ILE A 77 -6.99 5.58 3.40
N VAL A 78 -6.85 4.53 2.59
CA VAL A 78 -7.90 3.99 1.73
C VAL A 78 -8.40 2.68 2.32
N ALA A 79 -9.67 2.63 2.75
CA ALA A 79 -10.25 1.42 3.34
C ALA A 79 -9.32 0.76 4.39
N GLY A 80 -8.69 1.58 5.23
CA GLY A 80 -7.82 1.16 6.32
C GLY A 80 -8.57 1.12 7.65
N GLY A 81 -7.92 1.51 8.75
CA GLY A 81 -8.64 1.61 10.01
C GLY A 81 -7.79 2.10 11.17
N PRO A 82 -8.38 2.16 12.38
CA PRO A 82 -7.83 2.88 13.52
C PRO A 82 -6.46 2.38 13.94
N TYR A 83 -5.64 3.30 14.46
CA TYR A 83 -4.40 2.96 15.14
C TYR A 83 -4.66 1.91 16.24
N TYR A 84 -3.92 0.80 16.20
CA TYR A 84 -4.07 -0.34 17.12
C TYR A 84 -5.46 -1.00 17.13
N CYS A 85 -6.21 -0.96 16.02
CA CYS A 85 -7.59 -1.47 15.97
C CYS A 85 -7.74 -2.93 16.43
N ALA A 86 -6.85 -3.81 15.97
CA ALA A 86 -6.93 -5.24 16.27
C ALA A 86 -6.42 -5.60 17.68
N ARG A 87 -5.80 -4.67 18.40
CA ARG A 87 -5.33 -4.85 19.79
C ARG A 87 -4.49 -6.11 19.99
N GLY A 88 -3.62 -6.42 19.03
CA GLY A 88 -2.83 -7.64 19.09
C GLY A 88 -3.66 -8.92 18.99
N SER A 89 -4.79 -8.92 18.26
CA SER A 89 -5.70 -10.07 18.13
C SER A 89 -6.18 -10.27 16.70
N MET A 90 -5.90 -11.45 16.14
CA MET A 90 -6.41 -11.83 14.81
C MET A 90 -7.95 -11.84 14.80
N LEU A 91 -8.59 -12.25 15.91
CA LEU A 91 -10.05 -12.25 16.00
C LEU A 91 -10.62 -10.83 15.93
N ASP A 92 -10.04 -9.86 16.65
CA ASP A 92 -10.49 -8.47 16.55
C ASP A 92 -10.20 -7.90 15.16
N ALA A 93 -9.07 -8.27 14.53
CA ALA A 93 -8.77 -7.86 13.17
C ALA A 93 -9.91 -8.25 12.21
N VAL A 94 -10.31 -9.51 12.21
CA VAL A 94 -11.30 -10.06 11.26
C VAL A 94 -12.77 -9.83 11.63
N THR A 95 -13.06 -9.24 12.80
CA THR A 95 -14.44 -9.01 13.28
C THR A 95 -14.74 -7.55 13.62
N ARG A 96 -13.78 -6.81 14.18
CA ARG A 96 -13.98 -5.42 14.64
C ARG A 96 -13.48 -4.39 13.62
N CYS A 97 -12.44 -4.76 12.89
CA CYS A 97 -11.72 -3.84 12.03
C CYS A 97 -11.90 -4.16 10.54
N SER A 98 -12.40 -5.35 10.25
CA SER A 98 -12.71 -5.82 8.90
C SER A 98 -13.79 -6.90 9.00
N GLU A 99 -14.35 -7.28 7.85
CA GLU A 99 -15.35 -8.33 7.69
C GLU A 99 -14.75 -9.61 7.07
N PHE A 100 -13.45 -9.87 7.23
CA PHE A 100 -12.81 -11.06 6.62
C PHE A 100 -13.44 -12.39 7.05
N VAL A 101 -13.86 -12.53 8.32
CA VAL A 101 -14.55 -13.75 8.79
C VAL A 101 -15.97 -13.85 8.23
N MET A 102 -16.64 -12.72 7.98
CA MET A 102 -17.94 -12.72 7.30
C MET A 102 -17.84 -13.32 5.90
N LEU A 103 -16.83 -12.89 5.13
CA LEU A 103 -16.62 -13.33 3.75
C LEU A 103 -16.29 -14.82 3.69
N GLU A 104 -15.47 -15.33 4.60
CA GLU A 104 -15.15 -16.76 4.69
C GLU A 104 -16.36 -17.58 5.19
N CYS A 105 -17.10 -17.08 6.18
CA CYS A 105 -18.31 -17.72 6.71
C CYS A 105 -19.39 -17.88 5.63
N GLN A 106 -19.63 -16.83 4.85
CA GLN A 106 -20.56 -16.87 3.71
C GLN A 106 -20.08 -17.81 2.60
N ARG A 107 -18.78 -17.80 2.29
CA ARG A 107 -18.19 -18.72 1.30
C ARG A 107 -18.33 -20.18 1.68
N LEU A 108 -18.31 -20.49 2.98
CA LEU A 108 -18.53 -21.84 3.51
C LEU A 108 -20.01 -22.25 3.55
N GLY A 109 -20.93 -21.40 3.08
CA GLY A 109 -22.37 -21.69 3.03
C GLY A 109 -23.04 -21.72 4.40
N LEU A 110 -22.41 -21.10 5.42
CA LEU A 110 -22.98 -20.99 6.76
C LEU A 110 -24.11 -19.97 6.80
N ASP A 111 -24.99 -20.09 7.80
CA ASP A 111 -26.16 -19.22 7.97
C ASP A 111 -25.76 -17.72 7.98
N PRO A 112 -26.32 -16.88 7.10
CA PRO A 112 -25.98 -15.46 7.03
C PRO A 112 -26.26 -14.69 8.33
N GLY A 113 -27.29 -15.09 9.09
CA GLY A 113 -27.62 -14.50 10.39
C GLY A 113 -26.59 -14.83 11.47
N LEU A 114 -26.04 -16.05 11.45
CA LEU A 114 -24.92 -16.48 12.29
C LEU A 114 -23.64 -15.76 11.88
N CYS A 115 -23.34 -15.69 10.57
CA CYS A 115 -22.18 -14.95 10.08
C CYS A 115 -22.27 -13.51 10.57
N GLY A 116 -23.39 -12.81 10.34
CA GLY A 116 -23.59 -11.40 10.70
C GLY A 116 -23.37 -11.05 12.18
N LYS A 117 -23.50 -12.01 13.10
CA LYS A 117 -23.19 -11.82 14.54
C LYS A 117 -21.70 -11.68 14.83
N THR A 118 -20.84 -12.03 13.87
CA THR A 118 -19.39 -11.90 13.99
C THR A 118 -18.92 -10.49 13.65
N ASP A 119 -19.70 -9.69 12.92
CA ASP A 119 -19.38 -8.29 12.65
C ASP A 119 -19.58 -7.42 13.89
N ARG A 120 -18.46 -6.89 14.38
CA ARG A 120 -18.31 -6.03 15.57
C ARG A 120 -17.77 -4.65 15.21
N ALA A 121 -17.77 -4.28 13.93
CA ALA A 121 -17.38 -2.94 13.50
C ALA A 121 -18.33 -1.89 14.10
N PRO A 122 -17.85 -0.66 14.35
CA PRO A 122 -18.66 0.38 14.95
C PRO A 122 -19.74 0.88 13.98
N LYS A 123 -21.02 0.56 14.22
CA LYS A 123 -22.15 0.91 13.32
C LYS A 123 -22.88 2.21 13.66
N SER A 124 -22.68 2.74 14.87
CA SER A 124 -23.33 3.97 15.32
C SER A 124 -22.29 5.05 15.61
N ARG A 125 -22.69 6.31 15.51
CA ARG A 125 -21.86 7.46 15.89
C ARG A 125 -21.21 7.29 17.26
N SER A 126 -21.98 6.88 18.27
CA SER A 126 -21.45 6.67 19.62
C SER A 126 -20.40 5.56 19.68
N ALA A 127 -20.53 4.51 18.87
CA ALA A 127 -19.57 3.41 18.79
C ALA A 127 -18.28 3.85 18.09
N VAL A 128 -18.41 4.64 17.01
CA VAL A 128 -17.28 5.25 16.29
C VAL A 128 -16.49 6.16 17.21
N GLU A 129 -17.15 7.09 17.91
CA GLU A 129 -16.50 8.01 18.85
C GLU A 129 -15.83 7.26 20.02
N ARG A 130 -16.44 6.17 20.52
CA ARG A 130 -15.80 5.30 21.54
C ARG A 130 -14.55 4.62 21.00
N ALA A 131 -14.62 4.08 19.79
CA ALA A 131 -13.47 3.42 19.16
C ALA A 131 -12.33 4.42 18.90
N ALA A 132 -12.64 5.64 18.48
CA ALA A 132 -11.65 6.69 18.22
C ALA A 132 -10.97 7.13 19.52
N ARG A 133 -11.73 7.28 20.62
CA ARG A 133 -11.16 7.53 21.96
C ARG A 133 -10.20 6.43 22.40
N ALA A 134 -10.58 5.15 22.21
CA ALA A 134 -9.72 4.03 22.58
C ALA A 134 -8.44 3.97 21.74
N SER A 135 -8.56 4.19 20.42
CA SER A 135 -7.42 4.24 19.50
C SER A 135 -6.44 5.37 19.85
N PHE A 136 -6.95 6.57 20.12
CA PHE A 136 -6.10 7.70 20.51
C PHE A 136 -5.50 7.56 21.90
N ALA A 137 -6.20 6.93 22.84
CA ALA A 137 -5.66 6.61 24.17
C ALA A 137 -4.46 5.66 24.09
N GLU A 138 -4.50 4.68 23.19
CA GLU A 138 -3.32 3.83 22.93
C GLU A 138 -2.17 4.63 22.31
N ALA A 139 -2.45 5.52 21.35
CA ALA A 139 -1.41 6.39 20.79
C ALA A 139 -0.74 7.24 21.89
N ARG A 140 -1.52 7.87 22.78
CA ARG A 140 -0.99 8.64 23.93
C ARG A 140 -0.12 7.79 24.86
N LYS A 141 -0.51 6.54 25.09
CA LYS A 141 0.29 5.60 25.88
C LYS A 141 1.63 5.30 25.22
N GLN A 142 1.66 5.11 23.90
CA GLN A 142 2.90 4.85 23.17
C GLN A 142 3.78 6.11 23.05
N GLU A 143 3.19 7.30 22.92
CA GLU A 143 3.89 8.58 22.98
C GLU A 143 4.59 8.74 24.33
N ALA A 144 3.86 8.52 25.44
CA ALA A 144 4.42 8.58 26.80
C ALA A 144 5.53 7.55 27.03
N ALA A 145 5.50 6.41 26.32
CA ALA A 145 6.54 5.39 26.35
C ALA A 145 7.73 5.70 25.41
N GLY A 146 7.69 6.79 24.65
CA GLY A 146 8.72 7.15 23.67
C GLY A 146 8.77 6.22 22.45
N LYS A 147 7.69 5.46 22.18
CA LYS A 147 7.62 4.45 21.12
C LYS A 147 7.08 4.98 19.79
N ILE A 148 6.56 6.19 19.79
CA ILE A 148 6.08 6.92 18.60
C ILE A 148 6.46 8.41 18.71
N SER A 149 6.23 9.15 17.62
CA SER A 149 6.38 10.61 17.60
C SER A 149 5.40 11.31 18.52
N ARG A 150 5.69 12.59 18.82
CA ARG A 150 4.74 13.46 19.51
C ARG A 150 3.45 13.57 18.70
N LEU A 151 2.31 13.38 19.34
CA LEU A 151 1.00 13.48 18.71
C LEU A 151 0.65 14.92 18.33
N ASP A 152 1.30 15.91 18.95
CA ASP A 152 1.16 17.32 18.55
C ASP A 152 1.60 17.57 17.09
N ASN A 153 2.49 16.73 16.54
CA ASN A 153 2.93 16.85 15.15
C ASN A 153 1.76 16.65 14.16
N LEU A 154 0.76 15.85 14.56
CA LEU A 154 -0.39 15.55 13.70
C LEU A 154 -1.20 16.79 13.31
N ARG A 155 -1.15 17.86 14.08
CA ARG A 155 -1.98 19.07 13.86
C ARG A 155 -1.80 19.66 12.47
N ASP A 156 -0.58 19.59 11.95
CA ASP A 156 -0.19 20.27 10.72
C ASP A 156 -0.09 19.33 9.52
N ASP A 157 -0.19 18.01 9.77
CA ASP A 157 -0.14 16.98 8.76
C ASP A 157 -1.37 17.04 7.84
N ARG A 158 -1.17 16.62 6.59
CA ARG A 158 -2.22 16.59 5.57
C ARG A 158 -2.74 15.18 5.39
N ILE A 159 -4.03 15.01 5.62
CA ILE A 159 -4.68 13.71 5.71
C ILE A 159 -5.73 13.56 4.60
N TYR A 160 -5.65 12.44 3.89
CA TYR A 160 -6.67 12.04 2.93
C TYR A 160 -7.26 10.70 3.34
N LEU A 161 -8.57 10.61 3.50
CA LEU A 161 -9.27 9.37 3.85
C LEU A 161 -10.22 8.98 2.71
N PHE A 162 -10.29 7.68 2.40
CA PHE A 162 -11.21 7.16 1.40
C PHE A 162 -11.89 5.86 1.87
N SER A 163 -13.19 5.75 1.63
CA SER A 163 -13.95 4.51 1.78
C SER A 163 -14.98 4.40 0.67
N GLY A 164 -14.92 3.34 -0.14
CA GLY A 164 -15.88 3.09 -1.19
C GLY A 164 -17.28 2.85 -0.62
N ALA A 165 -18.31 3.44 -1.22
CA ALA A 165 -19.69 3.33 -0.73
C ALA A 165 -20.22 1.89 -0.63
N TYR A 166 -19.62 0.96 -1.40
CA TYR A 166 -19.96 -0.47 -1.43
C TYR A 166 -18.83 -1.36 -0.90
N ASP A 167 -17.89 -0.80 -0.13
CA ASP A 167 -16.86 -1.59 0.54
C ASP A 167 -17.50 -2.48 1.62
N SER A 168 -17.45 -3.79 1.40
CA SER A 168 -17.94 -4.83 2.30
C SER A 168 -16.82 -5.59 3.01
N ILE A 169 -15.56 -5.15 2.87
CA ILE A 169 -14.39 -5.77 3.51
C ILE A 169 -13.97 -4.92 4.71
N VAL A 170 -13.94 -3.60 4.54
CA VAL A 170 -13.60 -2.65 5.59
C VAL A 170 -14.78 -1.70 5.79
N PRO A 171 -15.55 -1.89 6.88
CA PRO A 171 -16.78 -1.13 7.08
C PRO A 171 -16.55 0.36 7.25
N HIS A 172 -17.50 1.17 6.75
CA HIS A 172 -17.47 2.65 6.86
C HIS A 172 -17.23 3.16 8.28
N GLY A 173 -17.79 2.50 9.29
CA GLY A 173 -17.57 2.86 10.69
C GLY A 173 -16.11 2.76 11.14
N VAL A 174 -15.35 1.81 10.58
CA VAL A 174 -13.92 1.65 10.83
C VAL A 174 -13.16 2.87 10.28
N MET A 175 -13.45 3.28 9.05
CA MET A 175 -12.85 4.49 8.46
C MET A 175 -13.32 5.79 9.12
N ALA A 176 -14.60 5.89 9.52
CA ALA A 176 -15.08 7.02 10.31
C ALA A 176 -14.36 7.16 11.65
N THR A 177 -13.91 6.04 12.23
CA THR A 177 -13.10 6.07 13.46
C THR A 177 -11.72 6.70 13.22
N VAL A 178 -11.12 6.47 12.04
CA VAL A 178 -9.87 7.13 11.61
C VAL A 178 -10.09 8.63 11.44
N PHE A 179 -11.20 9.04 10.82
CA PHE A 179 -11.55 10.46 10.72
C PHE A 179 -11.58 11.14 12.08
N HIS A 180 -12.30 10.56 13.05
CA HIS A 180 -12.35 11.12 14.42
C HIS A 180 -11.01 11.09 15.14
N PHE A 181 -10.14 10.10 14.89
CA PHE A 181 -8.78 10.07 15.44
C PHE A 181 -7.99 11.33 15.06
N TYR A 182 -8.06 11.73 13.78
CA TYR A 182 -7.33 12.89 13.27
C TYR A 182 -8.05 14.22 13.52
N ALA A 183 -9.36 14.29 13.27
CA ALA A 183 -10.10 15.55 13.22
C ALA A 183 -10.51 16.11 14.58
N ASP A 184 -10.80 15.24 15.57
CA ASP A 184 -11.38 15.71 16.83
C ASP A 184 -10.36 16.55 17.64
N SER A 185 -10.84 17.67 18.19
CA SER A 185 -9.99 18.65 18.91
C SER A 185 -9.30 18.10 20.17
N ASP A 186 -9.81 17.04 20.77
CA ASP A 186 -9.22 16.36 21.93
C ASP A 186 -8.28 15.20 21.55
N LYS A 187 -8.07 14.98 20.24
CA LYS A 187 -7.26 13.90 19.66
C LYS A 187 -6.16 14.47 18.77
N GLY A 188 -6.12 14.14 17.48
CA GLY A 188 -5.11 14.62 16.54
C GLY A 188 -5.23 16.12 16.26
N ALA A 189 -6.43 16.68 16.35
CA ALA A 189 -6.72 18.09 16.10
C ALA A 189 -6.09 18.62 14.80
N VAL A 190 -6.09 17.80 13.74
CA VAL A 190 -5.62 18.19 12.40
C VAL A 190 -6.34 19.47 11.99
N ARG A 191 -5.58 20.49 11.56
CA ARG A 191 -6.14 21.78 11.17
C ARG A 191 -7.27 21.60 10.15
N GLN A 192 -8.33 22.38 10.33
CA GLN A 192 -9.40 22.44 9.34
C GLN A 192 -8.82 22.81 7.97
N GLY A 193 -9.20 22.07 6.94
CA GLY A 193 -8.64 22.23 5.60
C GLY A 193 -7.39 21.40 5.32
N ASN A 194 -6.79 20.72 6.31
CA ASN A 194 -5.73 19.73 6.11
C ASN A 194 -6.24 18.29 6.05
N ILE A 195 -7.51 18.03 6.36
CA ILE A 195 -8.12 16.70 6.31
C ILE A 195 -9.31 16.66 5.34
N ASP A 196 -9.34 15.62 4.51
CA ASP A 196 -10.48 15.26 3.68
C ASP A 196 -10.89 13.80 3.91
N PHE A 197 -12.18 13.52 3.79
CA PHE A 197 -12.71 12.15 3.80
C PHE A 197 -13.77 11.96 2.70
N SER A 198 -13.41 11.15 1.71
CA SER A 198 -14.25 10.70 0.61
C SER A 198 -14.91 9.37 1.00
N GLY A 199 -16.23 9.36 1.12
CA GLY A 199 -17.00 8.22 1.64
C GLY A 199 -18.16 7.80 0.75
N THR A 200 -18.39 8.55 -0.33
CA THR A 200 -19.59 8.40 -1.17
C THR A 200 -19.29 7.94 -2.59
N PHE A 201 -18.00 7.83 -2.97
CA PHE A 201 -17.63 7.29 -4.28
C PHE A 201 -18.17 5.85 -4.43
N PRO A 202 -18.95 5.56 -5.49
CA PRO A 202 -19.53 4.25 -5.70
C PRO A 202 -18.43 3.26 -6.15
N ALA A 203 -17.76 2.65 -5.18
CA ALA A 203 -16.78 1.59 -5.41
C ALA A 203 -16.89 0.53 -4.31
N ARG A 204 -16.43 -0.68 -4.63
CA ARG A 204 -16.18 -1.75 -3.67
C ARG A 204 -14.81 -1.55 -2.99
N HIS A 205 -14.34 -2.55 -2.27
CA HIS A 205 -12.99 -2.57 -1.73
C HIS A 205 -11.96 -2.68 -2.85
N THR A 206 -11.40 -1.56 -3.30
CA THR A 206 -10.45 -1.52 -4.42
C THR A 206 -9.64 -0.23 -4.42
N MET A 207 -8.47 -0.25 -5.03
CA MET A 207 -7.73 0.97 -5.37
C MET A 207 -8.39 1.55 -6.62
N VAL A 208 -9.16 2.63 -6.42
CA VAL A 208 -9.89 3.31 -7.50
C VAL A 208 -8.92 4.07 -8.40
N ARG A 209 -9.07 3.91 -9.72
CA ARG A 209 -8.33 4.67 -10.73
C ARG A 209 -9.22 4.96 -11.93
N ASP A 210 -8.77 5.87 -12.79
CA ASP A 210 -9.37 6.12 -14.11
C ASP A 210 -8.66 5.32 -15.22
N GLY A 211 -8.99 5.58 -16.48
CA GLY A 211 -8.41 4.91 -17.64
C GLY A 211 -6.98 5.34 -18.01
N PHE A 212 -6.38 6.34 -17.35
CA PHE A 212 -5.09 6.90 -17.74
C PHE A 212 -3.96 5.85 -17.62
N ASN A 213 -3.10 5.72 -18.64
CA ASN A 213 -2.02 4.72 -18.70
C ASN A 213 -2.47 3.28 -18.32
N LYS A 214 -3.74 2.92 -18.56
CA LYS A 214 -4.27 1.59 -18.24
C LYS A 214 -3.64 0.55 -19.16
N PRO A 215 -3.03 -0.51 -18.62
CA PRO A 215 -2.45 -1.58 -19.43
C PRO A 215 -3.54 -2.40 -20.14
N ALA A 216 -3.18 -3.02 -21.27
CA ALA A 216 -4.05 -4.00 -21.91
C ALA A 216 -4.22 -5.28 -21.05
N GLY A 217 -5.37 -5.94 -21.20
CA GLY A 217 -5.68 -7.19 -20.51
C GLY A 217 -6.43 -7.02 -19.19
N LYS A 218 -6.49 -8.08 -18.39
CA LYS A 218 -7.29 -8.16 -17.14
C LYS A 218 -6.43 -7.98 -15.89
N VAL A 219 -5.57 -6.95 -15.86
CA VAL A 219 -4.72 -6.64 -14.69
C VAL A 219 -5.26 -5.49 -13.85
N VAL A 220 -5.91 -4.54 -14.50
CA VAL A 220 -6.79 -3.56 -13.86
C VAL A 220 -8.21 -4.04 -14.12
N GLY A 221 -8.96 -4.26 -13.05
CA GLY A 221 -10.34 -4.70 -13.11
C GLY A 221 -11.27 -3.59 -13.61
N ASN A 222 -12.55 -3.93 -13.71
CA ASN A 222 -13.60 -2.97 -13.95
C ASN A 222 -14.36 -2.77 -12.64
N CYS A 223 -14.68 -1.52 -12.33
CA CYS A 223 -15.37 -1.13 -11.11
C CYS A 223 -16.83 -1.61 -11.07
N ALA A 224 -17.02 -2.90 -10.81
CA ALA A 224 -18.34 -3.54 -10.84
C ALA A 224 -19.13 -3.21 -9.56
N LEU A 225 -20.29 -2.60 -9.71
CA LEU A 225 -21.17 -2.23 -8.61
C LEU A 225 -22.24 -3.28 -8.35
N PRO A 226 -22.73 -3.42 -7.10
CA PRO A 226 -23.93 -4.21 -6.83
C PRO A 226 -25.09 -3.83 -7.77
N PRO A 227 -25.90 -4.79 -8.24
CA PRO A 227 -25.96 -6.19 -7.80
C PRO A 227 -24.96 -7.13 -8.51
N ALA A 228 -24.07 -6.63 -9.38
CA ALA A 228 -23.07 -7.48 -10.03
C ALA A 228 -22.20 -8.19 -8.97
N PRO A 229 -21.92 -9.50 -9.10
CA PRO A 229 -21.10 -10.22 -8.13
C PRO A 229 -19.68 -9.65 -8.11
N PRO A 230 -18.99 -9.69 -6.95
CA PRO A 230 -17.58 -9.31 -6.90
C PRO A 230 -16.74 -10.27 -7.75
N PRO A 231 -15.62 -9.81 -8.33
CA PRO A 231 -14.67 -10.69 -8.99
C PRO A 231 -14.13 -11.76 -8.03
N PRO A 232 -13.69 -12.94 -8.53
CA PRO A 232 -13.07 -13.95 -7.70
C PRO A 232 -11.82 -13.40 -7.02
N ALA A 233 -11.77 -13.48 -5.69
CA ALA A 233 -10.72 -12.89 -4.89
C ALA A 233 -9.31 -13.44 -5.20
N GLU A 234 -9.20 -14.62 -5.82
CA GLU A 234 -7.94 -15.25 -6.24
C GLU A 234 -7.32 -14.60 -7.47
N THR A 235 -8.15 -13.96 -8.30
CA THR A 235 -7.74 -13.31 -9.55
C THR A 235 -7.90 -11.79 -9.50
N ASP A 236 -8.45 -11.28 -8.40
CA ASP A 236 -8.68 -9.86 -8.19
C ASP A 236 -7.38 -9.16 -7.78
N ALA A 237 -6.98 -8.17 -8.56
CA ALA A 237 -5.84 -7.32 -8.25
C ALA A 237 -6.19 -6.23 -7.23
N TYR A 238 -7.47 -6.03 -6.92
CA TYR A 238 -8.01 -4.94 -6.10
C TYR A 238 -7.54 -3.56 -6.59
N ILE A 239 -7.52 -3.41 -7.91
CA ILE A 239 -7.24 -2.17 -8.63
C ILE A 239 -8.27 -2.10 -9.75
N ASP A 240 -9.16 -1.12 -9.69
CA ASP A 240 -10.29 -1.03 -10.62
C ASP A 240 -10.32 0.31 -11.35
N ASP A 241 -10.50 0.23 -12.66
CA ASP A 241 -10.90 1.37 -13.46
C ASP A 241 -12.38 1.69 -13.23
N CYS A 242 -12.61 2.80 -12.54
CA CYS A 242 -13.93 3.32 -12.18
C CYS A 242 -14.34 4.54 -13.02
N GLU A 243 -13.65 4.85 -14.11
CA GLU A 243 -13.95 6.05 -14.91
C GLU A 243 -15.39 6.05 -15.45
N ALA A 244 -15.84 4.93 -16.00
CA ALA A 244 -17.21 4.79 -16.50
C ALA A 244 -18.25 4.92 -15.39
N VAL A 245 -17.94 4.43 -14.18
CA VAL A 245 -18.80 4.57 -13.01
C VAL A 245 -18.91 6.04 -12.59
N ALA A 246 -17.78 6.75 -12.51
CA ALA A 246 -17.77 8.16 -12.15
C ALA A 246 -18.59 9.00 -13.14
N ARG A 247 -18.34 8.85 -14.45
CA ARG A 247 -19.07 9.57 -15.52
C ARG A 247 -20.57 9.29 -15.51
N LYS A 248 -20.95 8.03 -15.25
CA LYS A 248 -22.37 7.64 -15.13
C LYS A 248 -23.01 8.35 -13.93
N GLN A 249 -22.36 8.36 -12.77
CA GLN A 249 -22.89 8.99 -11.57
C GLN A 249 -22.98 10.52 -11.71
N GLU A 250 -22.02 11.16 -12.38
CA GLU A 250 -22.09 12.60 -12.73
C GLU A 250 -23.30 12.90 -13.61
N THR A 251 -23.55 12.06 -14.62
CA THR A 251 -24.71 12.19 -15.52
C THR A 251 -26.03 12.03 -14.75
N GLU A 252 -26.13 11.01 -13.89
CA GLU A 252 -27.31 10.73 -13.07
C GLU A 252 -27.58 11.81 -12.01
N ASN A 253 -26.56 12.51 -11.55
CA ASN A 253 -26.69 13.65 -10.63
C ASN A 253 -27.09 14.96 -11.33
N HIS A 254 -27.38 14.92 -12.65
CA HIS A 254 -27.92 16.02 -13.46
C HIS A 254 -27.06 17.30 -13.49
N CYS A 255 -25.76 17.19 -13.20
CA CYS A 255 -24.80 18.30 -13.19
C CYS A 255 -23.38 17.78 -13.45
N LEU A 256 -22.67 18.37 -14.43
CA LEU A 256 -21.21 18.26 -14.50
C LEU A 256 -20.67 18.87 -13.19
N CYS A 257 -20.16 18.06 -12.27
CA CYS A 257 -19.58 18.54 -11.02
C CYS A 257 -18.50 19.57 -11.36
N PRO A 258 -18.74 20.89 -11.22
CA PRO A 258 -17.99 21.89 -11.97
C PRO A 258 -16.50 21.77 -11.62
N THR A 259 -15.66 21.66 -12.63
CA THR A 259 -14.27 22.10 -12.53
C THR A 259 -14.29 23.61 -12.28
N ALA A 260 -13.26 24.14 -11.62
CA ALA A 260 -13.13 25.51 -11.09
C ALA A 260 -13.82 26.63 -11.91
N PRO A 261 -14.25 27.75 -11.26
CA PRO A 261 -15.11 28.74 -11.90
C PRO A 261 -14.49 29.34 -13.17
N VAL A 262 -15.20 29.23 -14.29
CA VAL A 262 -14.85 29.93 -15.53
C VAL A 262 -15.29 31.39 -15.39
N ALA A 263 -14.34 32.31 -15.41
CA ALA A 263 -14.63 33.74 -15.40
C ALA A 263 -15.36 34.15 -16.69
N GLY A 264 -16.57 34.70 -16.55
CA GLY A 264 -17.27 35.42 -17.64
C GLY A 264 -18.52 34.77 -18.26
N GLY A 265 -19.03 33.66 -17.72
CA GLY A 265 -20.27 33.03 -18.21
C GLY A 265 -21.55 33.49 -17.47
N LYS A 266 -22.68 33.60 -18.19
CA LYS A 266 -24.01 33.82 -17.58
C LYS A 266 -24.31 32.74 -16.52
N ALA A 267 -24.95 33.13 -15.42
CA ALA A 267 -25.32 32.23 -14.32
C ALA A 267 -26.20 31.07 -14.81
N ALA A 268 -25.61 29.89 -14.95
CA ALA A 268 -26.34 28.64 -15.04
C ALA A 268 -26.90 28.27 -13.65
N ALA A 269 -27.90 27.38 -13.60
CA ALA A 269 -28.40 26.83 -12.34
C ALA A 269 -27.23 26.29 -11.49
N ALA A 270 -27.26 26.53 -10.17
CA ALA A 270 -26.21 26.08 -9.25
C ALA A 270 -26.14 24.55 -9.27
N CYS A 271 -25.09 24.03 -9.89
CA CYS A 271 -24.85 22.62 -10.12
C CYS A 271 -23.56 22.21 -9.39
N PRO A 272 -23.57 21.14 -8.58
CA PRO A 272 -24.72 20.32 -8.18
C PRO A 272 -25.60 21.00 -7.09
N PRO A 273 -26.82 20.49 -6.84
CA PRO A 273 -27.61 20.83 -5.66
C PRO A 273 -26.79 20.71 -4.35
N PRO A 274 -27.05 21.52 -3.31
CA PRO A 274 -26.27 21.50 -2.07
C PRO A 274 -26.17 20.12 -1.40
N ASP A 275 -27.23 19.31 -1.45
CA ASP A 275 -27.27 17.94 -0.91
C ASP A 275 -26.42 16.92 -1.70
N LYS A 276 -25.93 17.32 -2.89
CA LYS A 276 -25.11 16.50 -3.78
C LYS A 276 -23.67 16.99 -3.90
N LEU A 277 -23.29 18.07 -3.20
CA LEU A 277 -21.93 18.63 -3.24
C LEU A 277 -20.87 17.62 -2.79
N ALA A 278 -21.13 16.84 -1.73
CA ALA A 278 -20.19 15.83 -1.24
C ALA A 278 -19.96 14.72 -2.29
N VAL A 279 -21.04 14.21 -2.89
CA VAL A 279 -20.96 13.19 -3.96
C VAL A 279 -20.18 13.73 -5.15
N CYS A 280 -20.42 14.97 -5.57
CA CYS A 280 -19.71 15.58 -6.69
C CYS A 280 -18.24 15.88 -6.40
N LYS A 281 -17.87 16.14 -5.14
CA LYS A 281 -16.48 16.26 -4.73
C LYS A 281 -15.81 14.88 -4.84
N ASP A 282 -16.42 13.87 -4.23
CA ASP A 282 -15.87 12.52 -4.17
C ASP A 282 -15.72 11.89 -5.57
N LEU A 283 -16.62 12.17 -6.53
CA LEU A 283 -16.53 11.66 -7.90
C LEU A 283 -15.27 12.12 -8.66
N LYS A 284 -14.66 13.24 -8.25
CA LYS A 284 -13.38 13.70 -8.80
C LYS A 284 -12.21 12.85 -8.32
N ASP A 285 -12.38 12.07 -7.26
CA ASP A 285 -11.39 11.15 -6.70
C ASP A 285 -11.32 9.82 -7.46
N VAL A 286 -11.88 9.77 -8.68
CA VAL A 286 -11.72 8.62 -9.59
C VAL A 286 -10.25 8.34 -9.91
N ASP A 287 -9.40 9.36 -9.84
CA ASP A 287 -7.95 9.21 -9.74
C ASP A 287 -7.54 9.33 -8.26
N LEU A 288 -7.64 8.22 -7.53
CA LEU A 288 -7.44 8.21 -6.08
C LEU A 288 -5.99 8.51 -5.68
N ALA A 289 -5.02 8.03 -6.46
CA ALA A 289 -3.61 8.36 -6.25
C ALA A 289 -3.37 9.87 -6.39
N GLY A 290 -3.94 10.48 -7.43
CA GLY A 290 -3.91 11.93 -7.62
C GLY A 290 -4.55 12.69 -6.45
N ALA A 291 -5.75 12.29 -6.02
CA ALA A 291 -6.45 12.94 -4.90
C ALA A 291 -5.64 12.87 -3.58
N ILE A 292 -5.00 11.73 -3.30
CA ILE A 292 -4.09 11.56 -2.15
C ILE A 292 -2.90 12.50 -2.26
N LEU A 293 -2.17 12.46 -3.39
CA LEU A 293 -0.97 13.27 -3.59
C LEU A 293 -1.30 14.77 -3.55
N GLU A 294 -2.41 15.18 -4.16
CA GLU A 294 -2.85 16.58 -4.20
C GLU A 294 -3.22 17.09 -2.81
N ARG A 295 -3.89 16.28 -2.00
CA ARG A 295 -4.18 16.62 -0.60
C ARG A 295 -2.90 16.81 0.21
N ILE A 296 -1.90 15.96 0.01
CA ILE A 296 -0.66 15.96 0.80
C ILE A 296 0.33 17.05 0.34
N TYR A 297 0.58 17.16 -0.95
CA TYR A 297 1.59 18.09 -1.50
C TYR A 297 0.99 19.45 -1.91
N GLY A 298 -0.32 19.51 -2.12
CA GLY A 298 -1.04 20.67 -2.63
C GLY A 298 -1.09 20.72 -4.15
N ALA A 299 -2.21 21.20 -4.71
CA ALA A 299 -2.42 21.32 -6.16
C ALA A 299 -1.31 22.08 -6.90
N GLN A 300 -0.74 23.11 -6.26
CA GLN A 300 0.34 23.90 -6.85
C GLN A 300 1.64 23.08 -7.05
N ALA A 301 1.89 22.09 -6.19
CA ALA A 301 3.04 21.20 -6.30
C ALA A 301 2.84 20.13 -7.38
N LEU A 302 1.60 19.90 -7.82
CA LEU A 302 1.22 18.89 -8.80
C LEU A 302 0.76 19.46 -10.15
N ILE A 303 1.08 20.72 -10.43
CA ILE A 303 0.58 21.45 -11.61
C ILE A 303 0.97 20.82 -12.96
N GLN A 304 1.99 19.96 -12.99
CA GLN A 304 2.41 19.27 -14.21
C GLN A 304 1.48 18.09 -14.57
N GLY A 305 0.54 17.74 -13.69
CA GLY A 305 -0.44 16.67 -13.95
C GLY A 305 0.20 15.29 -13.96
N ARG A 306 -0.16 14.48 -14.96
CA ARG A 306 0.28 13.09 -15.13
C ARG A 306 1.00 12.88 -16.46
N VAL A 307 2.00 12.02 -16.46
CA VAL A 307 2.71 11.57 -17.67
C VAL A 307 2.74 10.05 -17.72
N GLU A 308 2.65 9.47 -18.91
CA GLU A 308 2.71 8.01 -19.09
C GLU A 308 4.05 7.42 -18.60
N VAL A 309 3.96 6.26 -17.97
CA VAL A 309 5.09 5.51 -17.40
C VAL A 309 5.18 4.15 -18.04
N GLN A 310 6.37 3.80 -18.54
CA GLN A 310 6.65 2.45 -19.02
C GLN A 310 6.89 1.52 -17.82
N GLU A 311 6.37 0.29 -17.87
CA GLU A 311 6.51 -0.68 -16.78
C GLU A 311 7.99 -0.97 -16.42
N SER A 312 8.92 -0.81 -17.37
CA SER A 312 10.36 -1.00 -17.19
C SER A 312 11.04 0.09 -16.35
N GLU A 313 10.38 1.24 -16.15
CA GLU A 313 10.89 2.32 -15.30
C GLU A 313 10.77 1.99 -13.81
N LEU A 314 9.91 1.04 -13.43
CA LEU A 314 9.80 0.53 -12.07
C LEU A 314 10.97 -0.39 -11.75
N ARG A 315 11.68 -0.13 -10.65
CA ARG A 315 12.90 -0.87 -10.28
C ARG A 315 12.65 -1.74 -9.06
N ALA A 316 13.10 -2.99 -9.11
CA ALA A 316 13.11 -3.89 -7.95
C ALA A 316 14.38 -3.71 -7.11
N PHE A 317 14.30 -3.97 -5.80
CA PHE A 317 15.44 -4.04 -4.88
C PHE A 317 15.27 -5.18 -3.85
N ASP A 318 16.37 -5.71 -3.31
CA ASP A 318 16.36 -6.80 -2.32
C ASP A 318 16.12 -6.27 -0.89
N GLN A 319 14.90 -6.44 -0.38
CA GLN A 319 14.51 -5.98 0.96
C GLN A 319 15.32 -6.68 2.06
N ARG A 320 15.89 -7.87 1.82
CA ARG A 320 16.76 -8.56 2.79
C ARG A 320 17.99 -7.72 3.15
N GLN A 321 18.52 -6.95 2.18
CA GLN A 321 19.68 -6.10 2.43
C GLN A 321 19.34 -4.94 3.38
N VAL A 322 18.08 -4.49 3.39
CA VAL A 322 17.57 -3.49 4.35
C VAL A 322 17.58 -4.06 5.76
N PHE A 323 17.09 -5.30 5.95
CA PHE A 323 17.14 -5.96 7.27
C PHE A 323 18.59 -6.14 7.76
N GLY A 324 19.55 -6.30 6.86
CA GLY A 324 20.98 -6.38 7.20
C GLY A 324 21.55 -5.09 7.81
N LYS A 325 20.79 -3.99 7.84
CA LYS A 325 21.21 -2.73 8.47
C LYS A 325 20.86 -2.63 9.96
N PHE A 326 19.94 -3.46 10.44
CA PHE A 326 19.44 -3.36 11.82
C PHE A 326 19.23 -4.71 12.53
N SER A 327 19.48 -5.84 11.86
CA SER A 327 19.40 -7.17 12.47
C SER A 327 20.60 -8.03 12.07
N ASP A 328 21.15 -8.78 13.02
CA ASP A 328 22.23 -9.76 12.80
C ASP A 328 21.77 -11.03 12.08
N ILE A 329 20.45 -11.26 11.95
CA ILE A 329 19.84 -12.43 11.32
C ILE A 329 18.87 -12.03 10.18
N PRO A 330 19.31 -11.26 9.17
CA PRO A 330 18.43 -10.56 8.23
C PRO A 330 17.50 -11.47 7.43
N TYR A 331 17.92 -12.71 7.14
CA TYR A 331 17.08 -13.68 6.45
C TYR A 331 15.90 -14.16 7.31
N THR A 332 16.13 -14.37 8.60
CA THR A 332 15.09 -14.79 9.55
C THR A 332 14.21 -13.59 9.93
N ALA A 333 14.80 -12.42 10.19
CA ALA A 333 14.07 -11.20 10.52
C ALA A 333 13.08 -10.79 9.40
N LEU A 334 13.51 -10.85 8.13
CA LEU A 334 12.64 -10.59 6.98
C LEU A 334 11.45 -11.57 6.91
N GLN A 335 11.73 -12.85 7.16
CA GLN A 335 10.72 -13.89 7.19
C GLN A 335 9.73 -13.70 8.34
N ASP A 336 10.21 -13.41 9.55
CA ASP A 336 9.36 -13.16 10.71
C ASP A 336 8.52 -11.89 10.56
N ALA A 337 8.98 -10.93 9.75
CA ALA A 337 8.18 -9.78 9.33
C ALA A 337 7.21 -10.12 8.17
N SER A 338 7.28 -11.33 7.61
CA SER A 338 6.57 -11.75 6.39
C SER A 338 6.81 -10.83 5.19
N MET A 339 7.94 -10.12 5.17
CA MET A 339 8.30 -9.26 4.05
C MET A 339 8.75 -10.10 2.86
N ALA A 340 8.40 -9.65 1.65
CA ALA A 340 8.87 -10.29 0.43
C ALA A 340 10.38 -10.08 0.25
N ARG A 341 11.01 -10.88 -0.61
CA ARG A 341 12.42 -10.65 -0.95
C ARG A 341 12.60 -9.36 -1.75
N GLU A 342 11.72 -9.11 -2.71
CA GLU A 342 11.79 -7.93 -3.57
C GLU A 342 10.82 -6.84 -3.10
N GLY A 343 11.31 -5.60 -3.06
CA GLY A 343 10.52 -4.37 -2.99
C GLY A 343 10.63 -3.63 -4.32
N TYR A 344 9.79 -2.62 -4.53
CA TYR A 344 9.84 -1.81 -5.76
C TYR A 344 9.98 -0.33 -5.46
N VAL A 345 10.63 0.42 -6.34
CA VAL A 345 10.77 1.86 -6.27
C VAL A 345 10.66 2.47 -7.67
N PHE A 346 9.90 3.54 -7.78
CA PHE A 346 9.84 4.39 -8.96
C PHE A 346 10.60 5.69 -8.67
N ILE A 347 11.62 5.98 -9.48
CA ILE A 347 12.49 7.15 -9.33
C ILE A 347 12.45 7.90 -10.67
N PRO A 348 11.82 9.09 -10.73
CA PRO A 348 11.86 9.93 -11.93
C PRO A 348 13.30 10.20 -12.36
N GLU A 349 13.55 10.28 -13.67
CA GLU A 349 14.90 10.53 -14.19
C GLU A 349 15.45 11.88 -13.69
N THR A 350 14.58 12.87 -13.53
CA THR A 350 14.90 14.18 -12.94
C THR A 350 15.43 14.07 -11.51
N CYS A 351 15.10 13.02 -10.75
CA CYS A 351 15.58 12.83 -9.38
C CYS A 351 16.98 12.18 -9.31
N ARG A 352 17.61 11.85 -10.45
CA ARG A 352 18.93 11.20 -10.51
C ARG A 352 20.10 12.17 -10.65
N ASP A 353 19.84 13.46 -10.81
CA ASP A 353 20.86 14.51 -10.92
C ASP A 353 21.33 15.05 -9.56
N GLY A 354 20.85 14.46 -8.45
CA GLY A 354 21.15 14.86 -7.08
C GLY A 354 20.24 15.95 -6.50
N ARG A 355 19.26 16.45 -7.25
CA ARG A 355 18.30 17.43 -6.74
C ARG A 355 17.41 16.85 -5.63
N PRO A 356 16.96 17.67 -4.66
CA PRO A 356 16.00 17.21 -3.65
C PRO A 356 14.66 16.86 -4.30
N CYS A 357 14.23 15.61 -4.13
CA CYS A 357 12.93 15.10 -4.57
C CYS A 357 12.05 14.73 -3.39
N ARG A 358 10.74 14.80 -3.60
CA ARG A 358 9.75 14.35 -2.60
C ARG A 358 9.75 12.83 -2.53
N LEU A 359 9.32 12.26 -1.40
CA LEU A 359 9.20 10.81 -1.24
C LEU A 359 7.80 10.45 -0.76
N HIS A 360 7.14 9.55 -1.49
CA HIS A 360 5.88 8.95 -1.07
C HIS A 360 6.05 7.43 -0.92
N VAL A 361 5.59 6.86 0.20
CA VAL A 361 5.55 5.41 0.40
C VAL A 361 4.12 4.91 0.19
N ALA A 362 3.91 4.00 -0.75
CA ALA A 362 2.60 3.46 -1.07
C ALA A 362 2.48 1.98 -0.65
N PHE A 363 1.65 1.73 0.37
CA PHE A 363 1.43 0.41 0.95
C PHE A 363 0.26 -0.31 0.26
N HIS A 364 0.57 -1.44 -0.39
CA HIS A 364 -0.42 -2.31 -1.01
C HIS A 364 -1.36 -2.96 0.03
N GLY A 365 -2.51 -3.46 -0.40
CA GLY A 365 -3.45 -4.22 0.43
C GLY A 365 -3.13 -5.71 0.55
N CYS A 366 -4.00 -6.45 1.26
CA CYS A 366 -3.91 -7.90 1.30
C CYS A 366 -4.03 -8.47 -0.14
N ARG A 367 -3.28 -9.53 -0.47
CA ARG A 367 -3.18 -10.16 -1.80
C ARG A 367 -2.58 -9.29 -2.91
N GLN A 368 -2.17 -8.07 -2.60
CA GLN A 368 -1.54 -7.15 -3.55
C GLN A 368 -0.01 -7.08 -3.37
N GLY A 369 0.56 -7.86 -2.45
CA GLY A 369 2.00 -7.84 -2.13
C GLY A 369 2.82 -8.92 -2.84
N GLY A 370 4.12 -8.70 -2.92
CA GLY A 370 5.07 -9.62 -3.54
C GLY A 370 4.97 -9.60 -5.06
N ALA A 371 5.33 -10.71 -5.73
CA ALA A 371 5.23 -10.81 -7.18
C ALA A 371 3.81 -11.21 -7.59
N THR A 372 3.03 -10.25 -8.10
CA THR A 372 1.62 -10.44 -8.50
C THR A 372 1.39 -10.34 -10.01
N ASP A 373 2.37 -9.83 -10.78
CA ASP A 373 2.26 -9.77 -12.23
C ASP A 373 2.73 -11.09 -12.86
N HIS A 374 1.76 -11.91 -13.23
CA HIS A 374 1.97 -13.22 -13.85
C HIS A 374 1.68 -13.23 -15.36
N ARG A 375 1.51 -12.06 -15.98
CA ARG A 375 1.36 -11.98 -17.44
C ARG A 375 2.60 -12.53 -18.13
N ARG A 376 2.41 -13.22 -19.26
CA ARG A 376 3.51 -13.79 -20.03
C ARG A 376 4.49 -12.68 -20.45
N GLY A 377 5.76 -12.80 -20.04
CA GLY A 377 6.81 -11.83 -20.36
C GLY A 377 6.88 -10.63 -19.41
N HIS A 378 6.05 -10.59 -18.37
CA HIS A 378 6.10 -9.56 -17.33
C HIS A 378 6.50 -10.20 -15.98
N THR A 379 7.07 -9.37 -15.11
CA THR A 379 7.40 -9.71 -13.72
C THR A 379 7.09 -8.50 -12.83
N GLY A 380 7.17 -8.70 -11.52
CA GLY A 380 7.00 -7.62 -10.54
C GLY A 380 5.62 -7.61 -9.90
N ASN A 381 5.17 -6.42 -9.50
CA ASN A 381 3.95 -6.23 -8.72
C ASN A 381 2.93 -5.33 -9.42
N LEU A 382 1.67 -5.76 -9.51
CA LEU A 382 0.60 -5.03 -10.18
C LEU A 382 0.22 -3.73 -9.46
N PHE A 383 0.23 -3.69 -8.13
CA PHE A 383 -0.06 -2.47 -7.37
C PHE A 383 1.01 -1.41 -7.61
N ALA A 384 2.30 -1.78 -7.51
CA ALA A 384 3.42 -0.89 -7.76
C ALA A 384 3.44 -0.35 -9.21
N LYS A 385 2.88 -1.08 -10.17
CA LYS A 385 2.76 -0.64 -11.57
C LYS A 385 1.53 0.23 -11.82
N PHE A 386 0.38 -0.14 -11.27
CA PHE A 386 -0.93 0.31 -11.77
C PHE A 386 -1.84 0.98 -10.74
N ALA A 387 -1.39 1.20 -9.50
CA ALA A 387 -2.16 1.95 -8.50
C ALA A 387 -2.32 3.46 -8.83
N GLY A 388 -1.64 3.97 -9.86
CA GLY A 388 -1.80 5.33 -10.40
C GLY A 388 -0.82 6.38 -9.85
N TYR A 389 0.08 6.01 -8.94
CA TYR A 389 1.02 6.97 -8.36
C TYR A 389 2.16 7.35 -9.30
N ASN A 390 2.67 6.42 -10.12
CA ASN A 390 3.89 6.63 -10.90
C ASN A 390 3.72 7.75 -11.94
N GLU A 391 2.53 7.88 -12.51
CA GLU A 391 2.21 8.85 -13.54
C GLU A 391 2.24 10.28 -13.01
N TRP A 392 1.75 10.49 -11.80
CA TRP A 392 1.91 11.75 -11.05
C TRP A 392 3.35 11.96 -10.63
N ALA A 393 4.00 10.91 -10.14
CA ALA A 393 5.36 10.96 -9.63
C ALA A 393 6.36 11.41 -10.69
N LYS A 394 6.25 10.87 -11.90
CA LYS A 394 7.08 11.19 -13.06
C LYS A 394 7.01 12.66 -13.44
N ALA A 395 5.81 13.24 -13.38
CA ALA A 395 5.57 14.62 -13.77
C ALA A 395 5.98 15.64 -12.69
N ASN A 396 6.11 15.23 -11.42
CA ASN A 396 6.18 16.15 -10.28
C ASN A 396 7.35 15.89 -9.32
N ASP A 397 8.43 15.24 -9.78
CA ASP A 397 9.66 15.00 -9.02
C ASP A 397 9.40 14.30 -7.66
N ILE A 398 8.58 13.25 -7.69
CA ILE A 398 8.24 12.42 -6.52
C ILE A 398 8.82 11.03 -6.72
N ILE A 399 9.56 10.53 -5.73
CA ILE A 399 9.97 9.13 -5.66
C ILE A 399 8.85 8.34 -5.00
N ILE A 400 8.47 7.20 -5.57
CA ILE A 400 7.49 6.30 -4.95
C ILE A 400 8.16 5.02 -4.49
N LEU A 401 8.12 4.76 -3.19
CA LEU A 401 8.57 3.51 -2.58
C LEU A 401 7.39 2.56 -2.36
N TYR A 402 7.53 1.32 -2.82
CA TYR A 402 6.54 0.25 -2.68
C TYR A 402 7.16 -0.96 -1.97
N PRO A 403 7.28 -0.93 -0.63
CA PRO A 403 7.72 -2.10 0.09
C PRO A 403 6.67 -3.21 0.01
N GLN A 404 7.10 -4.46 0.15
CA GLN A 404 6.28 -5.62 -0.21
C GLN A 404 6.21 -6.64 0.93
N ILE A 405 5.00 -7.13 1.16
CA ILE A 405 4.70 -8.28 2.03
C ILE A 405 4.50 -9.53 1.18
N GLN A 406 4.98 -10.67 1.67
CA GLN A 406 4.75 -11.99 1.08
C GLN A 406 3.73 -12.76 1.90
N ALA A 407 2.80 -13.45 1.23
CA ALA A 407 1.89 -14.38 1.89
C ALA A 407 2.65 -15.56 2.51
N ARG A 408 2.30 -15.92 3.75
CA ARG A 408 2.89 -17.05 4.49
C ARG A 408 1.81 -17.89 5.15
N SER A 409 1.80 -19.19 4.84
CA SER A 409 0.89 -20.17 5.45
C SER A 409 1.51 -20.90 6.64
N LEU A 410 2.84 -20.89 6.73
CA LEU A 410 3.63 -21.41 7.85
C LEU A 410 4.28 -20.22 8.57
N GLY A 411 4.33 -20.29 9.90
CA GLY A 411 4.66 -19.21 10.83
C GLY A 411 5.62 -18.12 10.31
N PRO A 412 5.27 -16.82 10.44
CA PRO A 412 4.01 -16.28 10.96
C PRO A 412 2.83 -16.53 10.02
N ILE A 413 1.62 -16.67 10.59
CA ILE A 413 0.41 -16.96 9.81
C ILE A 413 -0.12 -15.67 9.18
N ASN A 414 0.13 -15.51 7.88
CA ASN A 414 -0.36 -14.40 7.06
C ASN A 414 -0.69 -14.90 5.63
N PRO A 415 -1.71 -15.77 5.46
CA PRO A 415 -1.96 -16.45 4.19
C PRO A 415 -2.40 -15.51 3.06
N ARG A 416 -2.77 -14.27 3.40
CA ARG A 416 -3.17 -13.24 2.45
C ARG A 416 -2.08 -12.21 2.17
N GLY A 417 -0.89 -12.29 2.79
CA GLY A 417 0.18 -11.32 2.58
C GLY A 417 -0.22 -9.89 2.95
N CYS A 418 -0.98 -9.73 4.03
CA CYS A 418 -1.37 -8.44 4.57
C CYS A 418 -0.23 -7.80 5.38
N TRP A 419 -0.15 -6.48 5.42
CA TRP A 419 0.71 -5.79 6.40
C TRP A 419 0.35 -6.16 7.84
N ASP A 420 1.26 -5.97 8.79
CA ASP A 420 0.97 -6.26 10.19
C ASP A 420 0.14 -5.15 10.82
N TRP A 421 -1.13 -5.47 11.02
CA TRP A 421 -2.10 -4.64 11.70
C TRP A 421 -2.78 -5.36 12.86
N TRP A 422 -2.33 -6.59 13.20
CA TRP A 422 -2.93 -7.41 14.27
C TRP A 422 -1.93 -8.06 15.24
N GLY A 423 -0.62 -7.97 15.00
CA GLY A 423 0.43 -8.48 15.88
C GLY A 423 0.23 -9.96 16.21
N GLN A 424 0.25 -10.30 17.51
CA GLN A 424 -0.04 -11.65 18.01
C GLN A 424 0.87 -12.72 17.37
N ASN A 425 0.30 -13.75 16.71
CA ASN A 425 1.06 -14.78 15.98
C ASN A 425 1.65 -14.29 14.64
N TYR A 426 1.55 -12.99 14.36
CA TYR A 426 2.23 -12.34 13.25
C TYR A 426 3.60 -11.78 13.67
N THR A 427 3.71 -10.50 14.05
CA THR A 427 5.00 -9.92 14.51
C THR A 427 5.03 -9.58 16.01
N HIS A 428 4.05 -10.07 16.78
CA HIS A 428 3.91 -9.89 18.23
C HIS A 428 3.54 -8.46 18.68
N ALA A 429 3.90 -8.08 19.91
CA ALA A 429 3.57 -6.78 20.50
C ALA A 429 4.42 -5.65 19.88
N GLY A 430 3.92 -4.41 19.94
CA GLY A 430 4.64 -3.24 19.43
C GLY A 430 4.60 -3.08 17.90
N TYR A 431 3.87 -3.92 17.17
CA TYR A 431 3.73 -3.88 15.71
C TYR A 431 3.28 -2.52 15.14
N HIS A 432 2.57 -1.72 15.95
CA HIS A 432 2.04 -0.40 15.63
C HIS A 432 2.98 0.75 16.04
N THR A 433 4.20 0.46 16.48
CA THR A 433 5.18 1.43 17.00
C THR A 433 6.49 1.39 16.21
N ARG A 434 7.46 2.25 16.54
CA ARG A 434 8.81 2.20 15.95
C ARG A 434 9.56 0.88 16.20
N ASP A 435 9.13 0.08 17.18
CA ASP A 435 9.69 -1.26 17.42
C ASP A 435 9.15 -2.32 16.44
N GLY A 436 8.08 -2.03 15.70
CA GLY A 436 7.44 -2.97 14.79
C GLY A 436 8.37 -3.40 13.65
N LYS A 437 8.50 -4.71 13.39
CA LYS A 437 9.46 -5.25 12.41
C LYS A 437 9.30 -4.63 11.01
N GLN A 438 8.06 -4.48 10.55
CA GLN A 438 7.76 -3.86 9.25
C GLN A 438 7.96 -2.35 9.25
N ILE A 439 7.61 -1.68 10.36
CA ILE A 439 7.83 -0.23 10.51
C ILE A 439 9.33 0.09 10.45
N LYS A 440 10.17 -0.67 11.16
CA LYS A 440 11.63 -0.57 11.09
C LYS A 440 12.17 -0.76 9.68
N ALA A 441 11.70 -1.80 8.98
CA ALA A 441 12.15 -2.06 7.61
C ALA A 441 11.83 -0.90 6.67
N VAL A 442 10.62 -0.35 6.74
CA VAL A 442 10.21 0.79 5.90
C VAL A 442 10.95 2.07 6.29
N ALA A 443 11.09 2.34 7.59
CA ALA A 443 11.87 3.48 8.08
C ALA A 443 13.32 3.42 7.59
N GLN A 444 13.93 2.23 7.60
CA GLN A 444 15.27 2.02 7.08
C GLN A 444 15.35 2.19 5.55
N MET A 445 14.32 1.80 4.80
CA MET A 445 14.27 2.10 3.35
C MET A 445 14.23 3.61 3.09
N ILE A 446 13.47 4.37 3.88
CA ILE A 446 13.44 5.83 3.79
C ILE A 446 14.82 6.42 4.11
N ASN A 447 15.47 5.96 5.19
CA ASN A 447 16.83 6.39 5.54
C ASN A 447 17.83 6.12 4.40
N ILE A 448 17.74 4.95 3.75
CA ILE A 448 18.58 4.62 2.59
C ILE A 448 18.32 5.59 1.42
N LEU A 449 17.05 5.84 1.08
CA LEU A 449 16.68 6.79 0.02
C LEU A 449 17.11 8.23 0.34
N ALA A 450 17.22 8.58 1.61
CA ALA A 450 17.75 9.86 2.08
C ALA A 450 19.29 9.90 2.17
N GLY A 451 20.00 9.08 1.38
CA GLY A 451 21.46 9.05 1.36
C GLY A 451 22.08 8.44 2.62
N GLY A 452 21.36 7.56 3.32
CA GLY A 452 21.81 6.92 4.55
C GLY A 452 21.69 7.80 5.80
N GLN A 453 21.09 8.99 5.69
CA GLN A 453 20.77 9.82 6.85
C GLN A 453 19.78 9.08 7.77
N GLN A 454 20.04 9.09 9.08
CA GLN A 454 19.10 8.59 10.08
C GLN A 454 17.97 9.60 10.32
N LEU A 455 17.12 9.79 9.30
CA LEU A 455 15.95 10.67 9.40
C LEU A 455 14.90 10.08 10.34
N LEU A 456 14.64 8.78 10.18
CA LEU A 456 13.69 8.02 10.99
C LEU A 456 14.47 7.12 11.94
N GLU A 457 14.06 7.12 13.21
CA GLU A 457 14.60 6.23 14.22
C GLU A 457 14.30 4.77 13.87
N VAL A 458 15.35 3.94 13.84
CA VAL A 458 15.25 2.49 13.64
C VAL A 458 15.96 1.81 14.81
N PRO A 459 15.21 1.36 15.84
CA PRO A 459 15.79 0.61 16.95
C PRO A 459 16.45 -0.68 16.44
N LEU A 460 17.69 -0.93 16.88
CA LEU A 460 18.41 -2.17 16.57
C LEU A 460 17.72 -3.37 17.25
N GLU A 461 17.82 -4.55 16.61
CA GLU A 461 17.32 -5.82 17.14
C GLU A 461 18.31 -6.54 18.06
#